data_AF-A0A931RJJ5-F1
#
_entry.id   AF-A0A931RJJ5-F1
#
_cell.length_a   1.000
_cell.length_b   1.000
_cell.length_c   1.000
_cell.angle_alpha   90.00
_cell.angle_beta   90.00
_cell.angle_gamma   90.00
#
_symmetry.space_group_name_H-M   'P 1'
#
loop_
_entity.id
_entity.type
_entity.pdbx_description
1 polymer ?
#
loop_
_entity_poly.entity_id
_entity_poly.type
_entity_poly.pdbx_seq_one_letter_code
_entity_poly.pdbx_strand_id
1 'polypeptide(L)'
;MSSLLSPKKLILFGFIVILLIAIPLTVYLVQKQQEIRGKAAPSTILSFVPESTAIQVGQTVSFDLMVDPGSNQVSFVKLGIIYDPAKLKVTTNGFVPNAIAFPTILQEPVYESGSISATLSVGADPTKVIQAITKIATVTFEALEQTDAGIPTRITFDSQTQVLSIASGDVFNENVLSTTKPASVAITAGTISPTPTLIPSVSPTATPRVTLTPTPTPTGVPTPTPTTVVVQPTNQTPSCTALTLDQAATGTAPYTLTFTAVGTDSDGTVSKVTFSFGDGITQDETQTGGIGTNSVNVSASHTYSNAGTFTATATITDNEGAVSDTTSCTQTITVNSAIAVVPTTPPAPPPVAATQIPTVPPTGPAETILGIGAIGIILIIIGGALLLIL
;
A
#
# COMPACT_ATOMS: atom_id res chain seq x y z
N MET A 1 -2.62 30.28 74.80
CA MET A 1 -3.05 29.80 73.47
C MET A 1 -1.80 29.71 72.61
N SER A 2 -1.04 28.63 72.77
CA SER A 2 0.32 28.51 72.27
C SER A 2 0.45 27.26 71.42
N SER A 3 1.10 27.44 70.26
CA SER A 3 1.67 26.41 69.39
C SER A 3 0.67 25.54 68.61
N LEU A 4 0.01 26.17 67.63
CA LEU A 4 -0.62 25.43 66.54
C LEU A 4 0.47 25.10 65.51
N LEU A 5 0.94 23.85 65.56
CA LEU A 5 1.91 23.18 64.69
C LEU A 5 3.39 23.46 64.98
N SER A 6 4.03 22.47 65.62
CA SER A 6 5.48 22.29 65.63
C SER A 6 6.05 22.29 64.20
N PRO A 7 7.28 22.78 63.95
CA PRO A 7 7.94 22.73 62.65
C PRO A 7 7.90 21.35 61.98
N LYS A 8 7.95 20.27 62.77
CA LYS A 8 7.82 18.88 62.29
C LYS A 8 6.43 18.60 61.71
N LYS A 9 5.35 19.14 62.31
CA LYS A 9 3.98 19.00 61.83
C LYS A 9 3.72 19.84 60.57
N LEU A 10 4.40 20.98 60.44
CA LEU A 10 4.30 21.83 59.24
C LEU A 10 4.95 21.17 58.02
N ILE A 11 6.12 20.55 58.20
CA ILE A 11 6.81 19.78 57.14
C ILE A 11 5.97 18.58 56.72
N LEU A 12 5.40 17.84 57.69
CA LEU A 12 4.52 16.70 57.41
C LEU A 12 3.25 17.14 56.65
N PHE A 13 2.64 18.26 57.04
CA PHE A 13 1.46 18.79 56.36
C PHE A 13 1.79 19.25 54.93
N GLY A 14 2.92 19.93 54.72
CA GLY A 14 3.38 20.31 53.38
C GLY A 14 3.64 19.10 52.47
N PHE A 15 4.25 18.04 53.01
CA PHE A 15 4.45 16.79 52.28
C PHE A 15 3.13 16.12 51.89
N ILE A 16 2.15 16.09 52.80
CA ILE A 16 0.82 15.54 52.52
C ILE A 16 0.11 16.33 51.42
N VAL A 17 0.17 17.67 51.44
CA VAL A 17 -0.45 18.51 50.39
C VAL A 17 0.20 18.29 49.03
N ILE A 18 1.53 18.20 48.96
CA ILE A 18 2.24 17.90 47.71
C ILE A 18 1.83 16.52 47.17
N LEU A 19 1.74 15.51 48.05
CA LEU A 19 1.37 14.15 47.68
C LEU A 19 -0.09 14.08 47.17
N LEU A 20 -1.00 14.84 47.78
CA LEU A 20 -2.39 14.95 47.36
C LEU A 20 -2.57 15.63 46.00
N ILE A 21 -1.61 16.45 45.54
CA ILE A 21 -1.64 17.08 44.21
C ILE A 21 -0.90 16.22 43.19
N ALA A 22 0.25 15.65 43.57
CA ALA A 22 1.11 14.87 42.68
C ALA A 22 0.48 13.54 42.27
N ILE A 23 -0.22 12.84 43.19
CA ILE A 23 -0.85 11.54 42.86
C ILE A 23 -1.96 11.70 41.80
N PRO A 24 -2.95 12.60 41.94
CA PRO A 24 -3.96 12.78 40.90
C PRO A 24 -3.37 13.25 39.59
N LEU A 25 -2.37 14.14 39.62
CA LEU A 25 -1.73 14.64 38.41
C LEU A 25 -0.96 13.54 37.68
N THR A 26 -0.21 12.70 38.39
CA THR A 26 0.49 11.55 37.79
C THR A 26 -0.49 10.52 37.26
N VAL A 27 -1.58 10.22 37.98
CA VAL A 27 -2.66 9.36 37.46
C VAL A 27 -3.29 9.97 36.20
N TYR A 28 -3.57 11.27 36.18
CA TYR A 28 -4.12 11.98 35.01
C TYR A 28 -3.16 11.92 33.82
N LEU A 29 -1.86 12.17 34.04
CA LEU A 29 -0.84 12.12 32.99
C LEU A 29 -0.62 10.69 32.47
N VAL A 30 -0.63 9.69 33.36
CA VAL A 30 -0.56 8.27 32.99
C VAL A 30 -1.81 7.84 32.22
N GLN A 31 -3.01 8.26 32.65
CA GLN A 31 -4.26 8.01 31.92
C GLN A 31 -4.22 8.66 30.53
N LYS A 32 -3.80 9.92 30.42
CA LYS A 32 -3.64 10.60 29.12
C LYS A 32 -2.61 9.93 28.23
N GLN A 33 -1.51 9.44 28.79
CA GLN A 33 -0.50 8.70 28.04
C GLN A 33 -0.98 7.31 27.61
N GLN A 34 -1.86 6.67 28.40
CA GLN A 34 -2.52 5.41 28.04
C GLN A 34 -3.57 5.61 26.94
N GLU A 35 -4.35 6.69 26.96
CA GLU A 35 -5.29 7.02 25.87
C GLU A 35 -4.58 7.20 24.52
N ILE A 36 -3.36 7.76 24.50
CA ILE A 36 -2.56 7.92 23.27
C ILE A 36 -2.00 6.56 22.79
N ARG A 37 -1.71 5.64 23.72
CA ARG A 37 -1.23 4.28 23.40
C ARG A 37 -2.35 3.29 23.05
N GLY A 38 -3.60 3.62 23.35
CA GLY A 38 -4.77 2.78 23.05
C GLY A 38 -5.36 3.00 21.65
N LYS A 39 -4.98 4.06 20.93
CA LYS A 39 -5.50 4.27 19.57
C LYS A 39 -4.81 3.36 18.57
N ALA A 40 -5.59 2.67 17.74
CA ALA A 40 -5.05 1.94 16.60
C ALA A 40 -4.45 2.93 15.61
N ALA A 41 -3.16 2.76 15.28
CA ALA A 41 -2.57 3.51 14.18
C ALA A 41 -3.19 3.05 12.85
N PRO A 42 -3.65 3.96 11.98
CA PRO A 42 -4.15 3.58 10.66
C PRO A 42 -3.05 2.88 9.85
N SER A 43 -3.23 1.59 9.59
CA SER A 43 -2.30 0.79 8.78
C SER A 43 -3.01 -0.08 7.74
N THR A 44 -4.33 -0.02 7.67
CA THR A 44 -5.11 -0.90 6.80
C THR A 44 -5.13 -0.37 5.37
N ILE A 45 -5.00 -1.26 4.38
CA ILE A 45 -5.02 -0.94 2.95
C ILE A 45 -6.21 -1.64 2.30
N LEU A 46 -6.96 -0.91 1.48
CA LEU A 46 -7.93 -1.48 0.55
C LEU A 46 -7.36 -1.48 -0.86
N SER A 47 -7.50 -2.57 -1.60
CA SER A 47 -7.03 -2.65 -2.99
C SER A 47 -7.97 -3.45 -3.88
N PHE A 48 -7.86 -3.21 -5.19
CA PHE A 48 -8.48 -4.04 -6.21
C PHE A 48 -7.44 -4.97 -6.85
N VAL A 49 -7.84 -6.20 -7.17
CA VAL A 49 -7.02 -7.18 -7.87
C VAL A 49 -7.81 -7.74 -9.06
N PRO A 50 -7.32 -7.65 -10.31
CA PRO A 50 -6.04 -7.04 -10.70
C PRO A 50 -6.04 -5.50 -10.56
N GLU A 51 -4.87 -4.86 -10.42
CA GLU A 51 -4.77 -3.39 -10.35
C GLU A 51 -4.95 -2.71 -11.73
N SER A 52 -4.69 -3.45 -12.82
CA SER A 52 -4.88 -2.98 -14.19
C SER A 52 -5.28 -4.12 -15.11
N THR A 53 -6.14 -3.82 -16.09
CA THR A 53 -6.59 -4.78 -17.10
C THR A 53 -6.98 -4.07 -18.39
N ALA A 54 -7.00 -4.83 -19.49
CA ALA A 54 -7.44 -4.35 -20.79
C ALA A 54 -8.53 -5.27 -21.36
N ILE A 55 -9.66 -4.68 -21.74
CA ILE A 55 -10.81 -5.40 -22.30
C ILE A 55 -11.35 -4.68 -23.55
N GLN A 56 -12.27 -5.33 -24.25
CA GLN A 56 -12.99 -4.74 -25.38
C GLN A 56 -14.38 -4.30 -24.96
N VAL A 57 -14.95 -3.31 -25.67
CA VAL A 57 -16.36 -2.93 -25.51
C VAL A 57 -17.28 -4.16 -25.60
N GLY A 58 -18.20 -4.30 -24.65
CA GLY A 58 -19.12 -5.42 -24.51
C GLY A 58 -18.58 -6.62 -23.71
N GLN A 59 -17.31 -6.61 -23.30
CA GLN A 59 -16.76 -7.65 -22.42
C GLN A 59 -16.98 -7.29 -20.94
N THR A 60 -17.01 -8.32 -20.09
CA THR A 60 -17.05 -8.17 -18.64
C THR A 60 -15.68 -8.39 -18.01
N VAL A 61 -15.42 -7.71 -16.90
CA VAL A 61 -14.22 -7.87 -16.09
C VAL A 61 -14.55 -7.88 -14.60
N SER A 62 -13.81 -8.66 -13.82
CA SER A 62 -14.00 -8.79 -12.38
C SER A 62 -12.77 -8.32 -11.61
N PHE A 63 -13.01 -7.67 -10.49
CA PHE A 63 -12.00 -7.21 -9.55
C PHE A 63 -12.31 -7.72 -8.16
N ASP A 64 -11.33 -8.36 -7.54
CA ASP A 64 -11.38 -8.75 -6.15
C ASP A 64 -10.98 -7.57 -5.27
N LEU A 65 -11.81 -7.25 -4.29
CA LEU A 65 -11.48 -6.28 -3.25
C LEU A 65 -10.71 -7.01 -2.15
N MET A 66 -9.50 -6.54 -1.87
CA MET A 66 -8.65 -7.05 -0.82
C MET A 66 -8.56 -6.06 0.33
N VAL A 67 -8.57 -6.58 1.55
CA VAL A 67 -8.19 -5.85 2.77
C VAL A 67 -6.85 -6.40 3.23
N ASP A 68 -5.85 -5.53 3.36
CA ASP A 68 -4.64 -5.80 4.14
C ASP A 68 -4.77 -5.09 5.48
N PRO A 69 -4.98 -5.82 6.60
CA PRO A 69 -5.20 -5.20 7.89
C PRO A 69 -3.92 -4.55 8.48
N GLY A 70 -2.72 -4.88 8.00
CA GLY A 70 -1.47 -4.48 8.63
C GLY A 70 -1.40 -4.97 10.09
N SER A 71 -1.27 -4.06 11.05
CA SER A 71 -1.27 -4.40 12.49
C SER A 71 -2.67 -4.38 13.14
N ASN A 72 -3.72 -4.05 12.37
CA ASN A 72 -5.07 -3.89 12.91
C ASN A 72 -5.87 -5.20 12.93
N GLN A 73 -6.95 -5.24 13.71
CA GLN A 73 -7.90 -6.35 13.77
C GLN A 73 -9.22 -5.91 13.15
N VAL A 74 -9.30 -5.98 11.82
CA VAL A 74 -10.40 -5.41 11.05
C VAL A 74 -11.70 -6.20 11.28
N SER A 75 -12.75 -5.50 11.68
CA SER A 75 -14.06 -6.10 12.01
C SER A 75 -15.21 -5.59 11.14
N PHE A 76 -15.02 -4.44 10.51
CA PHE A 76 -16.07 -3.72 9.82
C PHE A 76 -15.50 -2.94 8.66
N VAL A 77 -16.20 -2.95 7.53
CA VAL A 77 -15.87 -2.19 6.34
C VAL A 77 -17.13 -1.55 5.79
N LYS A 78 -17.19 -0.21 5.78
CA LYS A 78 -18.14 0.56 4.99
C LYS A 78 -17.46 0.93 3.69
N LEU A 79 -17.94 0.38 2.58
CA LEU A 79 -17.37 0.55 1.25
C LEU A 79 -18.17 1.56 0.44
N GLY A 80 -17.46 2.43 -0.26
CA GLY A 80 -17.95 3.10 -1.45
C GLY A 80 -16.96 2.94 -2.59
N ILE A 81 -17.44 2.50 -3.74
CA ILE A 81 -16.66 2.33 -4.97
C ILE A 81 -17.17 3.35 -5.97
N ILE A 82 -16.25 4.05 -6.65
CA ILE A 82 -16.54 5.03 -7.69
C ILE A 82 -15.96 4.54 -9.01
N TYR A 83 -16.71 4.69 -10.09
CA TYR A 83 -16.29 4.36 -11.45
C TYR A 83 -16.92 5.33 -12.46
N ASP A 84 -16.41 5.37 -13.68
CA ASP A 84 -17.00 6.17 -14.76
C ASP A 84 -18.22 5.44 -15.37
N PRO A 85 -19.46 5.93 -15.18
CA PRO A 85 -20.65 5.28 -15.70
C PRO A 85 -20.81 5.37 -17.22
N ALA A 86 -20.05 6.22 -17.90
CA ALA A 86 -20.01 6.24 -19.37
C ALA A 86 -19.17 5.09 -19.93
N LYS A 87 -18.17 4.63 -19.18
CA LYS A 87 -17.22 3.59 -19.61
C LYS A 87 -17.56 2.21 -19.08
N LEU A 88 -18.06 2.13 -17.84
CA LEU A 88 -18.32 0.87 -17.14
C LEU A 88 -19.74 0.83 -16.58
N LYS A 89 -20.31 -0.37 -16.55
CA LYS A 89 -21.59 -0.65 -15.89
C LYS A 89 -21.43 -1.85 -14.98
N VAL A 90 -21.91 -1.77 -13.75
CA VAL A 90 -21.94 -2.93 -12.85
C VAL A 90 -22.96 -3.94 -13.38
N THR A 91 -22.57 -5.22 -13.48
CA THR A 91 -23.50 -6.27 -13.91
C THR A 91 -24.58 -6.49 -12.85
N THR A 92 -25.70 -7.12 -13.23
CA THR A 92 -26.75 -7.47 -12.25
C THR A 92 -26.15 -8.38 -11.18
N ASN A 93 -26.25 -7.97 -9.90
CA ASN A 93 -25.58 -8.62 -8.76
C ASN A 93 -24.04 -8.67 -8.90
N GLY A 94 -23.46 -7.70 -9.63
CA GLY A 94 -22.04 -7.66 -9.93
C GLY A 94 -21.16 -7.44 -8.71
N PHE A 95 -21.71 -7.02 -7.56
CA PHE A 95 -20.96 -6.96 -6.30
C PHE A 95 -21.32 -8.15 -5.41
N VAL A 96 -20.35 -9.02 -5.16
CA VAL A 96 -20.50 -10.26 -4.41
C VAL A 96 -19.61 -10.21 -3.17
N PRO A 97 -20.16 -9.95 -1.97
CA PRO A 97 -19.41 -10.00 -0.72
C PRO A 97 -18.87 -11.40 -0.41
N ASN A 98 -17.68 -11.48 0.18
CA ASN A 98 -17.16 -12.73 0.72
C ASN A 98 -17.78 -12.99 2.11
N ALA A 99 -18.85 -13.79 2.14
CA ALA A 99 -19.55 -14.16 3.37
C ALA A 99 -18.70 -14.97 4.37
N ILE A 100 -17.56 -15.53 3.94
CA ILE A 100 -16.63 -16.22 4.86
C ILE A 100 -15.83 -15.18 5.65
N ALA A 101 -15.34 -14.13 4.97
CA ALA A 101 -14.59 -13.05 5.60
C ALA A 101 -15.52 -12.11 6.41
N PHE A 102 -16.69 -11.79 5.85
CA PHE A 102 -17.70 -10.95 6.48
C PHE A 102 -19.07 -11.65 6.46
N PRO A 103 -19.39 -12.48 7.46
CA PRO A 103 -20.65 -13.22 7.53
C PRO A 103 -21.89 -12.35 7.72
N THR A 104 -21.74 -11.08 8.10
CA THR A 104 -22.86 -10.15 8.29
C THR A 104 -22.78 -9.01 7.28
N ILE A 105 -23.84 -8.85 6.49
CA ILE A 105 -24.04 -7.68 5.62
C ILE A 105 -24.99 -6.74 6.34
N LEU A 106 -24.51 -5.57 6.76
CA LEU A 106 -25.29 -4.57 7.51
C LEU A 106 -26.03 -3.61 6.57
N GLN A 107 -25.46 -3.38 5.39
CA GLN A 107 -26.09 -2.68 4.30
C GLN A 107 -25.82 -3.45 3.02
N GLU A 108 -26.90 -3.93 2.40
CA GLU A 108 -26.84 -4.60 1.10
C GLU A 108 -26.23 -3.68 0.03
N PRO A 109 -25.60 -4.24 -1.01
CA PRO A 109 -25.04 -3.44 -2.10
C PRO A 109 -26.09 -2.54 -2.74
N VAL A 110 -25.85 -1.23 -2.69
CA VAL A 110 -26.66 -0.21 -3.38
C VAL A 110 -25.90 0.23 -4.62
N TYR A 111 -26.58 0.19 -5.77
CA TYR A 111 -26.01 0.56 -7.07
C TYR A 111 -26.60 1.89 -7.52
N GLU A 112 -25.74 2.89 -7.73
CA GLU A 112 -26.09 4.14 -8.36
C GLU A 112 -25.23 4.35 -9.61
N SER A 113 -25.58 5.33 -10.45
CA SER A 113 -24.80 5.62 -11.65
C SER A 113 -23.40 6.11 -11.26
N GLY A 114 -22.39 5.26 -11.44
CA GLY A 114 -21.00 5.58 -11.16
C GLY A 114 -20.57 5.28 -9.73
N SER A 115 -21.43 4.66 -8.92
CA SER A 115 -21.05 4.27 -7.56
C SER A 115 -21.73 2.98 -7.06
N ILE A 116 -21.04 2.30 -6.15
CA ILE A 116 -21.55 1.15 -5.39
C ILE A 116 -21.27 1.43 -3.91
N SER A 117 -22.23 1.19 -3.02
CA SER A 117 -21.97 1.21 -1.58
C SER A 117 -22.44 -0.07 -0.91
N ALA A 118 -21.70 -0.53 0.10
CA ALA A 118 -22.05 -1.71 0.89
C ALA A 118 -21.42 -1.62 2.28
N THR A 119 -22.03 -2.26 3.28
CA THR A 119 -21.46 -2.32 4.64
C THR A 119 -21.34 -3.76 5.09
N LEU A 120 -20.11 -4.18 5.37
CA LEU A 120 -19.73 -5.55 5.72
C LEU A 120 -19.21 -5.61 7.16
N SER A 121 -19.53 -6.68 7.89
CA SER A 121 -19.10 -6.88 9.28
C SER A 121 -18.85 -8.35 9.61
N VAL A 122 -17.88 -8.58 10.51
CA VAL A 122 -17.58 -9.91 11.06
C VAL A 122 -18.67 -10.38 12.03
N GLY A 123 -19.63 -9.50 12.35
CA GLY A 123 -20.73 -9.76 13.28
C GLY A 123 -20.31 -9.53 14.74
N ALA A 124 -21.07 -10.12 15.67
CA ALA A 124 -20.84 -9.96 17.11
C ALA A 124 -19.68 -10.84 17.65
N ASP A 125 -19.08 -11.68 16.82
CA ASP A 125 -18.00 -12.59 17.22
C ASP A 125 -16.62 -11.93 17.00
N PRO A 126 -15.94 -11.50 18.06
CA PRO A 126 -14.66 -10.78 17.93
C PRO A 126 -13.52 -11.70 17.47
N THR A 127 -13.71 -13.03 17.44
CA THR A 127 -12.68 -13.97 16.96
C THR A 127 -12.58 -14.01 15.44
N LYS A 128 -13.57 -13.46 14.73
CA LYS A 128 -13.64 -13.46 13.26
C LYS A 128 -12.97 -12.26 12.58
N VAL A 129 -12.27 -11.43 13.35
CA VAL A 129 -11.54 -10.28 12.82
C VAL A 129 -10.52 -10.69 11.76
N ILE A 130 -10.40 -9.85 10.74
CA ILE A 130 -9.44 -10.01 9.66
C ILE A 130 -8.07 -9.52 10.13
N GLN A 131 -7.09 -10.44 10.13
CA GLN A 131 -5.71 -10.22 10.60
C GLN A 131 -4.66 -10.59 9.54
N ALA A 132 -5.11 -11.01 8.36
CA ALA A 132 -4.26 -11.29 7.21
C ALA A 132 -4.90 -10.71 5.94
N ILE A 133 -4.10 -10.54 4.89
CA ILE A 133 -4.59 -10.09 3.59
C ILE A 133 -5.72 -11.01 3.12
N THR A 134 -6.91 -10.45 2.96
CA THR A 134 -8.13 -11.23 2.73
C THR A 134 -8.97 -10.60 1.63
N LYS A 135 -9.50 -11.44 0.74
CA LYS A 135 -10.52 -11.05 -0.23
C LYS A 135 -11.85 -10.82 0.47
N ILE A 136 -12.41 -9.63 0.33
CA ILE A 136 -13.64 -9.23 1.05
C ILE A 136 -14.87 -9.12 0.14
N ALA A 137 -14.67 -8.93 -1.16
CA ALA A 137 -15.73 -8.96 -2.17
C ALA A 137 -15.14 -9.17 -3.57
N THR A 138 -15.99 -9.45 -4.55
CA THR A 138 -15.69 -9.31 -5.97
C THR A 138 -16.67 -8.30 -6.57
N VAL A 139 -16.20 -7.42 -7.44
CA VAL A 139 -17.03 -6.53 -8.26
C VAL A 139 -16.83 -6.85 -9.74
N THR A 140 -17.92 -6.94 -10.50
CA THR A 140 -17.91 -7.25 -11.94
C THR A 140 -18.53 -6.10 -12.72
N PHE A 141 -17.79 -5.62 -13.73
CA PHE A 141 -18.20 -4.56 -14.63
C PHE A 141 -18.31 -5.07 -16.08
N GLU A 142 -19.21 -4.48 -16.84
CA GLU A 142 -19.33 -4.58 -18.29
C GLU A 142 -18.78 -3.29 -18.93
N ALA A 143 -17.95 -3.42 -19.96
CA ALA A 143 -17.41 -2.29 -20.73
C ALA A 143 -18.45 -1.74 -21.70
N LEU A 144 -18.80 -0.46 -21.56
CA LEU A 144 -19.80 0.21 -22.40
C LEU A 144 -19.19 0.95 -23.58
N GLU A 145 -18.07 1.64 -23.37
CA GLU A 145 -17.47 2.51 -24.38
C GLU A 145 -15.94 2.48 -24.30
N GLN A 146 -15.28 2.67 -25.45
CA GLN A 146 -13.83 2.76 -25.53
C GLN A 146 -13.29 3.90 -24.66
N THR A 147 -12.14 3.66 -24.02
CA THR A 147 -11.36 4.71 -23.37
C THR A 147 -10.49 5.44 -24.40
N ASP A 148 -10.12 6.68 -24.08
CA ASP A 148 -9.18 7.43 -24.92
C ASP A 148 -7.82 6.72 -24.98
N ALA A 149 -7.12 6.88 -26.11
CA ALA A 149 -5.85 6.22 -26.33
C ALA A 149 -4.84 6.60 -25.24
N GLY A 150 -4.37 5.61 -24.47
CA GLY A 150 -3.42 5.80 -23.38
C GLY A 150 -4.02 6.31 -22.07
N ILE A 151 -5.35 6.48 -21.96
CA ILE A 151 -6.02 6.99 -20.76
C ILE A 151 -7.04 5.95 -20.27
N PRO A 152 -6.66 4.98 -19.42
CA PRO A 152 -7.61 4.00 -18.88
C PRO A 152 -8.60 4.66 -17.92
N THR A 153 -9.81 4.09 -17.83
CA THR A 153 -10.78 4.51 -16.81
C THR A 153 -10.40 3.92 -15.45
N ARG A 154 -10.75 4.59 -14.35
CA ARG A 154 -10.38 4.20 -12.98
C ARG A 154 -11.58 3.72 -12.18
N ILE A 155 -11.32 2.76 -11.30
CA ILE A 155 -12.22 2.30 -10.25
C ILE A 155 -11.53 2.62 -8.92
N THR A 156 -12.14 3.49 -8.13
CA THR A 156 -11.55 4.03 -6.89
C THR A 156 -12.45 3.78 -5.69
N PHE A 157 -11.90 3.96 -4.49
CA PHE A 157 -12.71 4.02 -3.27
C PHE A 157 -13.15 5.47 -3.03
N ASP A 158 -14.33 5.66 -2.46
CA ASP A 158 -14.85 6.99 -2.12
C ASP A 158 -14.22 7.55 -0.84
N SER A 159 -14.47 8.83 -0.56
CA SER A 159 -13.97 9.48 0.67
C SER A 159 -14.74 9.09 1.94
N GLN A 160 -15.86 8.37 1.81
CA GLN A 160 -16.70 7.92 2.92
C GLN A 160 -16.40 6.48 3.34
N THR A 161 -15.47 5.84 2.66
CA THR A 161 -15.01 4.48 2.93
C THR A 161 -14.32 4.44 4.28
N GLN A 162 -14.71 3.49 5.12
CA GLN A 162 -14.21 3.34 6.47
C GLN A 162 -13.89 1.88 6.75
N VAL A 163 -12.79 1.65 7.45
CA VAL A 163 -12.42 0.34 7.98
C VAL A 163 -12.23 0.48 9.47
N LEU A 164 -12.93 -0.33 10.28
CA LEU A 164 -12.85 -0.24 11.74
C LEU A 164 -12.18 -1.48 12.33
N SER A 165 -11.37 -1.25 13.36
CA SER A 165 -10.66 -2.27 14.14
C SER A 165 -11.32 -2.47 15.51
N ILE A 166 -11.12 -3.65 16.11
CA ILE A 166 -11.53 -3.97 17.49
C ILE A 166 -10.37 -4.53 18.32
N ALA A 167 -9.12 -4.12 18.04
CA ALA A 167 -7.97 -4.62 18.80
C ALA A 167 -8.09 -4.23 20.28
N SER A 168 -7.50 -5.04 21.18
CA SER A 168 -7.55 -4.82 22.62
C SER A 168 -6.78 -3.55 23.01
N GLY A 169 -7.47 -2.41 22.96
CA GLY A 169 -6.91 -1.07 23.13
C GLY A 169 -7.76 0.00 22.44
N ASP A 170 -8.39 -0.36 21.32
CA ASP A 170 -9.06 0.57 20.41
C ASP A 170 -10.35 1.14 21.03
N VAL A 171 -10.60 2.43 20.76
CA VAL A 171 -11.94 3.01 20.96
C VAL A 171 -12.86 2.46 19.89
N PHE A 172 -14.03 1.94 20.28
CA PHE A 172 -15.07 1.51 19.35
C PHE A 172 -15.31 2.62 18.29
N ASN A 173 -15.18 2.27 17.00
CA ASN A 173 -15.38 3.14 15.82
C ASN A 173 -14.20 4.00 15.34
N GLU A 174 -12.95 3.65 15.65
CA GLU A 174 -11.78 4.28 15.03
C GLU A 174 -11.56 3.78 13.59
N ASN A 175 -11.43 4.72 12.64
CA ASN A 175 -11.12 4.40 11.25
C ASN A 175 -9.62 4.11 11.11
N VAL A 176 -9.28 2.89 10.74
CA VAL A 176 -7.90 2.39 10.58
C VAL A 176 -7.45 2.33 9.12
N LEU A 177 -8.29 2.77 8.18
CA LEU A 177 -7.93 2.88 6.77
C LEU A 177 -6.82 3.91 6.59
N SER A 178 -5.68 3.46 6.09
CA SER A 178 -4.48 4.27 5.87
C SER A 178 -4.37 4.71 4.42
N THR A 179 -4.56 3.78 3.47
CA THR A 179 -4.47 4.07 2.04
C THR A 179 -5.34 3.12 1.22
N THR A 180 -5.56 3.49 -0.04
CA THR A 180 -6.33 2.71 -1.00
C THR A 180 -5.60 2.59 -2.32
N LYS A 181 -5.59 1.41 -2.94
CA LYS A 181 -5.05 1.17 -4.28
C LYS A 181 -6.19 1.02 -5.30
N PRO A 182 -6.38 1.99 -6.21
CA PRO A 182 -7.41 1.94 -7.22
C PRO A 182 -7.08 0.91 -8.32
N ALA A 183 -8.10 0.48 -9.06
CA ALA A 183 -7.93 -0.29 -10.30
C ALA A 183 -8.06 0.60 -11.54
N SER A 184 -7.50 0.14 -12.64
CA SER A 184 -7.62 0.77 -13.96
C SER A 184 -8.06 -0.22 -15.03
N VAL A 185 -8.88 0.24 -15.97
CA VAL A 185 -9.38 -0.54 -17.11
C VAL A 185 -9.12 0.24 -18.39
N ALA A 186 -8.31 -0.33 -19.28
CA ALA A 186 -8.24 0.14 -20.66
C ALA A 186 -9.33 -0.57 -21.48
N ILE A 187 -10.19 0.20 -22.16
CA ILE A 187 -11.26 -0.36 -22.99
C ILE A 187 -10.94 -0.03 -24.45
N THR A 188 -10.78 -1.07 -25.27
CA THR A 188 -10.51 -0.95 -26.71
C THR A 188 -11.79 -1.19 -27.53
N ALA A 189 -11.89 -0.59 -28.72
CA ALA A 189 -12.98 -0.91 -29.63
C ALA A 189 -12.98 -2.41 -29.92
N GLY A 190 -14.15 -3.04 -29.85
CA GLY A 190 -14.32 -4.41 -30.32
C GLY A 190 -13.94 -4.47 -31.80
N THR A 191 -12.93 -5.27 -32.14
CA THR A 191 -12.63 -5.54 -33.54
C THR A 191 -13.76 -6.40 -34.09
N ILE A 192 -14.54 -5.86 -35.03
CA ILE A 192 -15.30 -6.71 -35.93
C ILE A 192 -14.27 -7.51 -36.73
N SER A 193 -14.06 -8.79 -36.37
CA SER A 193 -13.31 -9.71 -37.21
C SER A 193 -14.08 -9.82 -38.54
N PRO A 194 -13.54 -9.37 -39.68
CA PRO A 194 -14.20 -9.60 -40.95
C PRO A 194 -14.26 -11.12 -41.14
N THR A 195 -15.46 -11.66 -41.30
CA THR A 195 -15.67 -13.05 -41.71
C THR A 195 -14.77 -13.33 -42.91
N PRO A 196 -13.84 -14.30 -42.87
CA PRO A 196 -13.01 -14.60 -44.01
C PRO A 196 -13.91 -15.09 -45.13
N THR A 197 -14.05 -14.28 -46.19
CA THR A 197 -14.65 -14.70 -47.44
C THR A 197 -13.85 -15.87 -47.98
N LEU A 198 -14.45 -17.06 -48.04
CA LEU A 198 -13.85 -18.26 -48.61
C LEU A 198 -13.38 -17.96 -50.04
N ILE A 199 -12.06 -17.91 -50.24
CA ILE A 199 -11.45 -17.90 -51.57
C ILE A 199 -11.46 -19.35 -52.07
N PRO A 200 -12.07 -19.68 -53.22
CA PRO A 200 -12.05 -21.04 -53.74
C PRO A 200 -10.61 -21.41 -54.15
N SER A 201 -10.09 -22.46 -53.52
CA SER A 201 -8.80 -23.08 -53.84
C SER A 201 -8.89 -23.74 -55.22
N VAL A 202 -8.07 -23.28 -56.16
CA VAL A 202 -7.87 -23.96 -57.45
C VAL A 202 -6.84 -25.08 -57.27
N SER A 203 -7.30 -26.30 -57.56
CA SER A 203 -6.48 -27.52 -57.60
C SER A 203 -5.47 -27.46 -58.76
N PRO A 204 -4.15 -27.66 -58.54
CA PRO A 204 -3.21 -27.76 -59.64
C PRO A 204 -3.33 -29.09 -60.39
N THR A 205 -3.44 -28.98 -61.72
CA THR A 205 -3.49 -30.02 -62.74
C THR A 205 -2.17 -30.82 -62.83
N ALA A 206 -2.30 -32.13 -63.07
CA ALA A 206 -1.21 -33.09 -63.18
C ALA A 206 -0.30 -32.88 -64.41
N THR A 207 1.01 -33.04 -64.22
CA THR A 207 2.06 -33.13 -65.27
C THR A 207 2.44 -34.61 -65.49
N PRO A 208 2.72 -35.05 -66.74
CA PRO A 208 2.80 -36.48 -67.06
C PRO A 208 4.08 -37.17 -66.56
N ARG A 209 3.90 -38.41 -66.10
CA ARG A 209 4.90 -39.36 -65.60
C ARG A 209 5.59 -40.08 -66.75
N VAL A 210 6.92 -40.03 -66.78
CA VAL A 210 7.77 -40.86 -67.67
C VAL A 210 7.97 -42.24 -67.05
N THR A 211 7.80 -43.27 -67.88
CA THR A 211 8.03 -44.69 -67.59
C THR A 211 9.52 -45.00 -67.50
N LEU A 212 9.97 -45.65 -66.42
CA LEU A 212 11.22 -46.41 -66.37
C LEU A 212 11.01 -47.76 -65.67
N THR A 213 11.64 -48.76 -66.28
CA THR A 213 11.59 -50.23 -66.12
C THR A 213 12.23 -50.70 -64.79
N PRO A 214 11.88 -51.90 -64.24
CA PRO A 214 12.26 -52.30 -62.89
C PRO A 214 13.67 -52.90 -62.82
N THR A 215 14.41 -52.58 -61.77
CA THR A 215 15.72 -53.17 -61.42
C THR A 215 15.67 -53.62 -59.96
N PRO A 216 16.20 -54.82 -59.62
CA PRO A 216 15.85 -55.56 -58.42
C PRO A 216 16.41 -55.00 -57.11
N THR A 217 15.62 -55.25 -56.07
CA THR A 217 15.87 -55.05 -54.64
C THR A 217 17.23 -55.57 -54.16
N PRO A 218 18.06 -54.73 -53.52
CA PRO A 218 19.06 -55.18 -52.57
C PRO A 218 18.51 -55.19 -51.14
N THR A 219 18.83 -56.28 -50.47
CA THR A 219 18.50 -56.69 -49.10
C THR A 219 18.90 -55.62 -48.06
N GLY A 220 18.02 -55.40 -47.09
CA GLY A 220 18.16 -54.36 -46.06
C GLY A 220 19.37 -54.55 -45.15
N VAL A 221 20.14 -53.47 -45.01
CA VAL A 221 21.07 -53.24 -43.91
C VAL A 221 20.31 -52.37 -42.89
N PRO A 222 20.28 -52.70 -41.58
CA PRO A 222 19.63 -51.84 -40.60
C PRO A 222 20.37 -50.51 -40.52
N THR A 223 19.73 -49.45 -41.01
CA THR A 223 20.17 -48.06 -40.79
C THR A 223 20.03 -47.75 -39.29
N PRO A 224 21.08 -47.24 -38.62
CA PRO A 224 20.94 -46.81 -37.23
C PRO A 224 19.92 -45.67 -37.17
N THR A 225 18.90 -45.83 -36.32
CA THR A 225 17.94 -44.77 -35.99
C THR A 225 18.71 -43.52 -35.58
N PRO A 226 18.52 -42.36 -36.22
CA PRO A 226 19.19 -41.15 -35.79
C PRO A 226 18.70 -40.80 -34.39
N THR A 227 19.61 -40.84 -33.42
CA THR A 227 19.39 -40.24 -32.11
C THR A 227 19.18 -38.75 -32.31
N THR A 228 17.95 -38.27 -32.14
CA THR A 228 17.65 -36.85 -32.06
C THR A 228 18.42 -36.27 -30.89
N VAL A 229 19.50 -35.55 -31.18
CA VAL A 229 20.14 -34.66 -30.21
C VAL A 229 19.15 -33.52 -29.99
N VAL A 230 18.44 -33.56 -28.87
CA VAL A 230 17.63 -32.44 -28.41
C VAL A 230 18.61 -31.34 -28.03
N VAL A 231 18.80 -30.36 -28.92
CA VAL A 231 19.51 -29.13 -28.60
C VAL A 231 18.63 -28.39 -27.59
N GLN A 232 19.09 -28.24 -26.35
CA GLN A 232 18.39 -27.48 -25.33
C GLN A 232 18.24 -26.03 -25.83
N PRO A 233 17.03 -25.43 -25.79
CA PRO A 233 16.87 -24.04 -26.19
C PRO A 233 17.79 -23.15 -25.33
N THR A 234 18.46 -22.20 -25.96
CA THR A 234 19.28 -21.20 -25.27
C THR A 234 18.35 -20.21 -24.56
N ASN A 235 18.61 -19.94 -23.28
CA ASN A 235 17.87 -18.96 -22.47
C ASN A 235 17.80 -17.59 -23.13
N GLN A 236 16.62 -16.97 -23.13
CA GLN A 236 16.40 -15.60 -23.57
C GLN A 236 16.32 -14.67 -22.36
N THR A 237 16.89 -13.46 -22.50
CA THR A 237 16.83 -12.47 -21.42
C THR A 237 15.39 -12.00 -21.18
N PRO A 238 14.99 -11.76 -19.92
CA PRO A 238 13.66 -11.22 -19.62
C PRO A 238 13.51 -9.81 -20.18
N SER A 239 12.27 -9.40 -20.46
CA SER A 239 11.92 -8.07 -20.95
C SER A 239 11.26 -7.24 -19.85
N CYS A 240 11.82 -6.06 -19.56
CA CYS A 240 11.16 -5.07 -18.72
C CYS A 240 10.35 -4.12 -19.61
N THR A 241 9.04 -4.10 -19.45
CA THR A 241 8.10 -3.41 -20.35
C THR A 241 7.77 -2.00 -19.87
N ALA A 242 7.69 -1.78 -18.55
CA ALA A 242 7.39 -0.47 -17.99
C ALA A 242 7.88 -0.30 -16.55
N LEU A 243 8.31 0.92 -16.21
CA LEU A 243 8.45 1.39 -14.84
C LEU A 243 7.56 2.61 -14.64
N THR A 244 6.54 2.48 -13.80
CA THR A 244 5.54 3.53 -13.56
C THR A 244 5.62 4.08 -12.14
N LEU A 245 5.15 5.31 -11.96
CA LEU A 245 5.07 6.00 -10.68
C LEU A 245 3.60 6.20 -10.30
N ASP A 246 3.30 6.11 -9.01
CA ASP A 246 1.97 6.39 -8.46
C ASP A 246 1.57 7.87 -8.52
N GLN A 247 2.56 8.77 -8.52
CA GLN A 247 2.38 10.21 -8.63
C GLN A 247 3.47 10.87 -9.49
N ALA A 248 3.43 12.20 -9.61
CA ALA A 248 4.30 12.94 -10.52
C ALA A 248 5.79 12.66 -10.25
N ALA A 249 6.61 12.60 -11.31
CA ALA A 249 8.06 12.45 -11.19
C ALA A 249 8.77 13.71 -10.64
N THR A 250 8.03 14.69 -10.12
CA THR A 250 8.54 15.93 -9.55
C THR A 250 7.87 16.24 -8.22
N GLY A 251 8.66 16.54 -7.19
CA GLY A 251 8.13 16.81 -5.84
C GLY A 251 9.04 17.68 -4.99
N THR A 252 8.77 17.74 -3.69
CA THR A 252 9.57 18.49 -2.71
C THR A 252 10.02 17.54 -1.59
N ALA A 253 11.29 17.59 -1.22
CA ALA A 253 11.83 16.73 -0.17
C ALA A 253 11.17 17.00 1.20
N PRO A 254 10.85 15.97 2.00
CA PRO A 254 10.93 14.54 1.67
C PRO A 254 9.80 14.14 0.70
N TYR A 255 10.16 13.41 -0.37
CA TYR A 255 9.21 13.00 -1.41
C TYR A 255 9.17 11.48 -1.58
N THR A 256 8.02 10.88 -1.26
CA THR A 256 7.79 9.43 -1.36
C THR A 256 7.13 9.07 -2.68
N LEU A 257 7.61 8.04 -3.36
CA LEU A 257 7.05 7.51 -4.61
C LEU A 257 6.92 5.99 -4.52
N THR A 258 5.87 5.46 -5.12
CA THR A 258 5.73 4.01 -5.37
C THR A 258 6.07 3.73 -6.83
N PHE A 259 7.10 2.93 -7.03
CA PHE A 259 7.55 2.44 -8.32
C PHE A 259 6.88 1.12 -8.63
N THR A 260 6.38 0.92 -9.84
CA THR A 260 5.83 -0.36 -10.29
C THR A 260 6.49 -0.81 -11.58
N ALA A 261 7.21 -1.92 -11.52
CA ALA A 261 7.91 -2.54 -12.65
C ALA A 261 7.08 -3.68 -13.23
N VAL A 262 6.88 -3.66 -14.55
CA VAL A 262 6.17 -4.69 -15.30
C VAL A 262 7.10 -5.33 -16.31
N GLY A 263 7.07 -6.65 -16.43
CA GLY A 263 7.82 -7.36 -17.45
C GLY A 263 7.48 -8.83 -17.58
N THR A 264 8.18 -9.50 -18.49
CA THR A 264 7.92 -10.90 -18.86
C THR A 264 9.20 -11.64 -19.20
N ASP A 265 9.18 -12.95 -19.01
CA ASP A 265 10.16 -13.89 -19.53
C ASP A 265 9.45 -14.85 -20.49
N SER A 266 9.99 -15.07 -21.68
CA SER A 266 9.30 -15.80 -22.76
C SER A 266 9.53 -17.30 -22.74
N ASP A 267 10.61 -17.75 -22.12
CA ASP A 267 11.05 -19.14 -22.05
C ASP A 267 11.30 -19.62 -20.62
N GLY A 268 11.17 -18.74 -19.62
CA GLY A 268 11.31 -19.09 -18.22
C GLY A 268 10.33 -18.37 -17.28
N THR A 269 10.82 -18.16 -16.06
CA THR A 269 10.15 -17.48 -14.96
C THR A 269 11.06 -16.41 -14.40
N VAL A 270 10.49 -15.33 -13.91
CA VAL A 270 11.24 -14.27 -13.25
C VAL A 270 11.58 -14.70 -11.82
N SER A 271 12.86 -14.65 -11.45
CA SER A 271 13.33 -14.96 -10.11
C SER A 271 13.39 -13.74 -9.18
N LYS A 272 13.61 -12.53 -9.75
CA LYS A 272 13.80 -11.30 -8.96
C LYS A 272 13.54 -10.04 -9.78
N VAL A 273 13.01 -9.00 -9.13
CA VAL A 273 13.04 -7.63 -9.64
C VAL A 273 13.88 -6.76 -8.69
N THR A 274 14.89 -6.08 -9.21
CA THR A 274 15.73 -5.15 -8.47
C THR A 274 15.37 -3.72 -8.87
N PHE A 275 14.97 -2.89 -7.91
CA PHE A 275 14.82 -1.45 -8.06
C PHE A 275 16.11 -0.76 -7.66
N SER A 276 16.60 0.18 -8.47
CA SER A 276 17.63 1.14 -8.11
C SER A 276 17.01 2.52 -8.14
N PHE A 277 16.98 3.24 -7.01
CA PHE A 277 16.25 4.51 -6.94
C PHE A 277 17.08 5.73 -7.40
N GLY A 278 18.35 5.52 -7.77
CA GLY A 278 19.24 6.57 -8.28
C GLY A 278 19.92 7.43 -7.22
N ASP A 279 19.63 7.21 -5.92
CA ASP A 279 20.29 7.86 -4.77
C ASP A 279 21.28 6.94 -4.04
N GLY A 280 21.61 5.80 -4.64
CA GLY A 280 22.47 4.76 -4.06
C GLY A 280 21.73 3.67 -3.29
N ILE A 281 20.41 3.79 -3.13
CA ILE A 281 19.58 2.75 -2.53
C ILE A 281 19.02 1.81 -3.61
N THR A 282 19.10 0.51 -3.33
CA THR A 282 18.53 -0.56 -4.16
C THR A 282 17.64 -1.47 -3.31
N GLN A 283 16.58 -2.01 -3.91
CA GLN A 283 15.65 -2.94 -3.27
C GLN A 283 15.37 -4.13 -4.17
N ASP A 284 15.50 -5.33 -3.62
CA ASP A 284 15.24 -6.60 -4.30
C ASP A 284 13.88 -7.16 -3.87
N GLU A 285 13.03 -7.48 -4.84
CA GLU A 285 11.73 -8.10 -4.65
C GLU A 285 11.76 -9.51 -5.26
N THR A 286 11.51 -10.52 -4.41
CA THR A 286 11.69 -11.95 -4.75
C THR A 286 10.45 -12.82 -4.46
N GLN A 287 9.36 -12.24 -3.96
CA GLN A 287 8.22 -13.03 -3.47
C GLN A 287 6.83 -12.45 -3.80
N THR A 288 6.75 -11.27 -4.40
CA THR A 288 5.50 -10.55 -4.65
C THR A 288 5.34 -10.27 -6.14
N GLY A 289 4.16 -9.82 -6.59
CA GLY A 289 4.00 -9.28 -7.95
C GLY A 289 4.34 -10.23 -9.09
N GLY A 290 4.10 -11.54 -8.93
CA GLY A 290 4.30 -12.53 -10.01
C GLY A 290 5.69 -13.16 -10.08
N ILE A 291 6.59 -12.90 -9.11
CA ILE A 291 7.87 -13.61 -9.01
C ILE A 291 7.63 -15.14 -8.95
N GLY A 292 8.42 -15.91 -9.69
CA GLY A 292 8.25 -17.34 -9.91
C GLY A 292 7.31 -17.69 -11.07
N THR A 293 6.81 -16.69 -11.80
CA THR A 293 6.02 -16.86 -13.02
C THR A 293 6.70 -16.18 -14.21
N ASN A 294 6.17 -16.38 -15.42
CA ASN A 294 6.70 -15.79 -16.64
C ASN A 294 6.33 -14.31 -16.84
N SER A 295 5.58 -13.70 -15.92
CA SER A 295 5.19 -12.29 -15.98
C SER A 295 5.15 -11.67 -14.58
N VAL A 296 5.62 -10.44 -14.47
CA VAL A 296 5.72 -9.72 -13.20
C VAL A 296 5.11 -8.34 -13.28
N ASN A 297 4.51 -7.92 -12.16
CA ASN A 297 4.04 -6.59 -11.86
C ASN A 297 4.34 -6.35 -10.37
N VAL A 298 5.52 -5.81 -10.10
CA VAL A 298 6.10 -5.68 -8.75
C VAL A 298 6.17 -4.21 -8.38
N SER A 299 5.81 -3.85 -7.15
CA SER A 299 5.88 -2.48 -6.66
C SER A 299 6.83 -2.33 -5.46
N ALA A 300 7.55 -1.20 -5.40
CA ALA A 300 8.41 -0.81 -4.29
C ALA A 300 8.24 0.68 -3.97
N SER A 301 8.19 1.04 -2.68
CA SER A 301 8.07 2.43 -2.22
C SER A 301 9.41 2.98 -1.76
N HIS A 302 9.78 4.18 -2.20
CA HIS A 302 11.02 4.85 -1.82
C HIS A 302 10.81 6.33 -1.48
N THR A 303 11.57 6.85 -0.51
CA THR A 303 11.50 8.26 -0.09
C THR A 303 12.81 8.99 -0.34
N TYR A 304 12.77 9.95 -1.25
CA TYR A 304 13.87 10.86 -1.49
C TYR A 304 13.90 11.96 -0.43
N SER A 305 14.85 11.84 0.50
CA SER A 305 15.01 12.77 1.63
C SER A 305 15.73 14.07 1.25
N ASN A 306 16.46 14.07 0.14
CA ASN A 306 17.25 15.20 -0.33
C ASN A 306 16.75 15.70 -1.68
N ALA A 307 16.91 17.00 -1.92
CA ALA A 307 16.69 17.57 -3.25
C ALA A 307 17.76 17.08 -4.23
N GLY A 308 17.36 16.88 -5.49
CA GLY A 308 18.23 16.35 -6.53
C GLY A 308 17.44 15.78 -7.70
N THR A 309 18.16 15.38 -8.74
CA THR A 309 17.62 14.59 -9.86
C THR A 309 18.14 13.18 -9.74
N PHE A 310 17.23 12.21 -9.71
CA PHE A 310 17.54 10.80 -9.51
C PHE A 310 17.03 9.98 -10.70
N THR A 311 17.85 9.07 -11.20
CA THR A 311 17.46 8.14 -12.26
C THR A 311 17.13 6.80 -11.63
N ALA A 312 15.85 6.51 -11.49
CA ALA A 312 15.37 5.25 -10.96
C ALA A 312 15.23 4.21 -12.08
N THR A 313 15.68 2.99 -11.84
CA THR A 313 15.59 1.88 -12.79
C THR A 313 15.03 0.62 -12.12
N ALA A 314 14.43 -0.26 -12.91
CA ALA A 314 14.09 -1.61 -12.50
C ALA A 314 14.76 -2.63 -13.43
N THR A 315 15.31 -3.70 -12.84
CA THR A 315 15.98 -4.79 -13.54
C THR A 315 15.32 -6.10 -13.17
N ILE A 316 14.89 -6.87 -14.17
CA ILE A 316 14.24 -8.16 -14.00
C ILE A 316 15.29 -9.26 -14.21
N THR A 317 15.35 -10.23 -13.31
CA THR A 317 16.24 -11.40 -13.39
C THR A 317 15.40 -12.67 -13.59
N ASP A 318 15.73 -13.51 -14.57
CA ASP A 318 15.05 -14.78 -14.80
C ASP A 318 15.57 -15.91 -13.87
N ASN A 319 15.02 -17.12 -14.01
CA ASN A 319 15.43 -18.29 -13.24
C ASN A 319 16.77 -18.90 -13.66
N GLU A 320 17.39 -18.41 -14.74
CA GLU A 320 18.71 -18.83 -15.23
C GLU A 320 19.79 -17.76 -14.97
N GLY A 321 19.41 -16.63 -14.38
CA GLY A 321 20.27 -15.54 -13.97
C GLY A 321 20.50 -14.46 -15.04
N ALA A 322 19.80 -14.51 -16.19
CA ALA A 322 19.88 -13.43 -17.17
C ALA A 322 19.03 -12.23 -16.72
N VAL A 323 19.45 -11.03 -17.14
CA VAL A 323 18.88 -9.76 -16.68
C VAL A 323 18.31 -8.96 -17.84
N SER A 324 17.21 -8.25 -17.59
CA SER A 324 16.58 -7.38 -18.58
C SER A 324 17.38 -6.11 -18.85
N ASP A 325 17.21 -5.55 -20.04
CA ASP A 325 17.55 -4.14 -20.28
C ASP A 325 16.67 -3.22 -19.41
N THR A 326 17.18 -2.01 -19.14
CA THR A 326 16.55 -0.97 -18.32
C THR A 326 15.96 0.17 -19.13
N THR A 327 16.15 0.20 -20.46
CA THR A 327 15.68 1.29 -21.34
C THR A 327 14.20 1.63 -21.16
N SER A 328 13.32 0.63 -21.14
CA SER A 328 11.86 0.81 -20.95
C SER A 328 11.43 0.91 -19.47
N CYS A 329 12.38 0.70 -18.56
CA CYS A 329 12.16 0.68 -17.12
C CYS A 329 13.07 1.65 -16.39
N THR A 330 13.12 2.88 -16.91
CA THR A 330 13.87 4.00 -16.35
C THR A 330 12.95 5.18 -16.16
N GLN A 331 13.02 5.84 -15.00
CA GLN A 331 12.29 7.08 -14.69
C GLN A 331 13.25 8.13 -14.11
N THR A 332 13.07 9.38 -14.52
CA THR A 332 13.84 10.52 -14.00
C THR A 332 13.00 11.31 -13.00
N ILE A 333 13.43 11.34 -11.74
CA ILE A 333 12.71 11.95 -10.63
C ILE A 333 13.42 13.24 -10.25
N THR A 334 12.68 14.35 -10.13
CA THR A 334 13.22 15.65 -9.71
C THR A 334 12.63 16.05 -8.36
N VAL A 335 13.47 16.13 -7.34
CA VAL A 335 13.08 16.51 -5.98
C VAL A 335 13.61 17.89 -5.68
N ASN A 336 12.70 18.82 -5.41
CA ASN A 336 13.02 20.19 -5.05
C ASN A 336 13.29 20.30 -3.55
N SER A 337 14.11 21.27 -3.15
CA SER A 337 14.29 21.58 -1.73
C SER A 337 12.99 22.12 -1.13
N ALA A 338 12.65 21.68 0.08
CA ALA A 338 11.62 22.36 0.86
C ALA A 338 12.02 23.83 1.03
N ILE A 339 11.09 24.74 0.76
CA ILE A 339 11.27 26.15 1.12
C ILE A 339 11.34 26.16 2.65
N ALA A 340 12.49 26.52 3.21
CA ALA A 340 12.59 26.83 4.62
C ALA A 340 11.67 28.04 4.86
N VAL A 341 10.48 27.79 5.42
CA VAL A 341 9.67 28.85 5.99
C VAL A 341 10.47 29.38 7.15
N VAL A 342 11.20 30.48 6.93
CA VAL A 342 11.76 31.27 8.02
C VAL A 342 10.56 31.65 8.88
N PRO A 343 10.48 31.24 10.16
CA PRO A 343 9.41 31.70 11.02
C PRO A 343 9.53 33.22 11.11
N THR A 344 8.64 33.93 10.41
CA THR A 344 8.47 35.36 10.61
C THR A 344 7.85 35.51 11.99
N THR A 345 8.70 35.84 12.96
CA THR A 345 8.21 36.35 14.23
C THR A 345 7.30 37.54 13.93
N PRO A 346 6.05 37.57 14.43
CA PRO A 346 5.17 38.71 14.23
C PRO A 346 5.87 39.99 14.71
N PRO A 347 5.77 41.12 13.98
CA PRO A 347 6.35 42.37 14.46
C PRO A 347 5.80 42.68 15.85
N ALA A 348 6.70 42.96 16.78
CA ALA A 348 6.34 43.28 18.15
C ALA A 348 5.27 44.39 18.15
N PRO A 349 4.18 44.25 18.93
CA PRO A 349 3.20 45.32 19.05
C PRO A 349 3.88 46.62 19.53
N PRO A 350 3.40 47.80 19.11
CA PRO A 350 3.98 49.07 19.52
C PRO A 350 4.01 49.16 21.06
N PRO A 351 5.04 49.79 21.65
CA PRO A 351 5.16 49.91 23.09
C PRO A 351 3.96 50.71 23.63
N VAL A 352 3.05 50.02 24.30
CA VAL A 352 2.02 50.67 25.11
C VAL A 352 2.75 51.32 26.28
N ALA A 353 2.57 52.63 26.45
CA ALA A 353 3.14 53.37 27.56
C ALA A 353 2.75 52.70 28.89
N ALA A 354 3.76 52.20 29.60
CA ALA A 354 3.58 51.53 30.87
C ALA A 354 3.09 52.52 31.93
N THR A 355 1.80 52.49 32.27
CA THR A 355 1.38 52.85 33.63
C THR A 355 1.99 51.84 34.59
N GLN A 356 2.77 52.34 35.54
CA GLN A 356 3.53 51.56 36.51
C GLN A 356 2.61 50.57 37.25
N ILE A 357 2.77 49.28 36.95
CA ILE A 357 2.28 48.21 37.80
C ILE A 357 3.30 48.06 38.94
N PRO A 358 2.89 48.06 40.22
CA PRO A 358 3.81 47.88 41.34
C PRO A 358 4.55 46.54 41.21
N THR A 359 5.88 46.63 41.25
CA THR A 359 6.81 45.50 41.17
C THR A 359 6.74 44.67 42.45
N VAL A 360 6.29 43.42 42.32
CA VAL A 360 6.52 42.39 43.33
C VAL A 360 7.86 41.72 43.01
N PRO A 361 8.77 41.51 43.98
CA PRO A 361 10.07 40.90 43.72
C PRO A 361 9.95 39.44 43.25
N PRO A 362 10.91 38.93 42.47
CA PRO A 362 10.87 37.59 41.91
C PRO A 362 11.05 36.53 43.00
N THR A 363 10.08 35.63 43.12
CA THR A 363 10.24 34.35 43.82
C THR A 363 10.30 33.22 42.80
N GLY A 364 11.52 32.73 42.51
CA GLY A 364 11.75 31.48 41.80
C GLY A 364 13.16 31.40 41.21
N PRO A 365 13.98 30.39 41.58
CA PRO A 365 15.22 30.10 40.86
C PRO A 365 14.92 29.45 39.50
N ALA A 366 15.78 29.73 38.53
CA ALA A 366 15.77 29.13 37.21
C ALA A 366 15.99 27.61 37.30
N GLU A 367 15.08 26.82 36.73
CA GLU A 367 15.24 25.37 36.59
C GLU A 367 15.50 25.00 35.13
N THR A 368 16.74 24.58 34.94
CA THR A 368 17.26 23.59 34.00
C THR A 368 16.25 22.50 33.62
N ILE A 369 16.18 22.19 32.33
CA ILE A 369 15.45 21.05 31.78
C ILE A 369 16.02 19.75 32.38
N LEU A 370 15.24 19.09 33.24
CA LEU A 370 15.55 17.77 33.78
C LEU A 370 14.69 16.70 33.09
N GLY A 371 15.35 15.77 32.41
CA GLY A 371 14.72 14.60 31.80
C GLY A 371 14.02 13.71 32.85
N ILE A 372 12.87 13.17 32.46
CA ILE A 372 11.90 12.43 33.29
C ILE A 372 12.43 11.04 33.76
N GLY A 373 13.74 10.78 33.66
CA GLY A 373 14.37 9.52 34.09
C GLY A 373 14.87 9.50 35.54
N ALA A 374 14.96 10.65 36.23
CA ALA A 374 15.62 10.73 37.54
C ALA A 374 14.67 10.78 38.77
N ILE A 375 13.38 11.06 38.58
CA ILE A 375 12.45 11.31 39.71
C ILE A 375 12.04 10.00 40.42
N GLY A 376 12.10 8.85 39.73
CA GLY A 376 11.84 7.55 40.35
C GLY A 376 12.93 7.10 41.34
N ILE A 377 14.17 7.56 41.18
CA ILE A 377 15.32 7.10 41.99
C ILE A 377 15.47 7.94 43.27
N ILE A 378 15.10 9.23 43.24
CA ILE A 378 15.26 10.13 44.39
C ILE A 378 14.20 9.89 45.49
N LEU A 379 12.99 9.43 45.13
CA LEU A 379 11.95 9.07 46.12
C LEU A 379 12.26 7.78 46.89
N ILE A 380 13.06 6.86 46.32
CA ILE A 380 13.50 5.65 47.02
C ILE A 380 14.66 5.96 48.00
N ILE A 381 15.55 6.90 47.64
CA ILE A 381 16.70 7.26 48.50
C ILE A 381 16.27 8.11 49.70
N ILE A 382 15.35 9.06 49.52
CA ILE A 382 14.85 9.89 50.64
C ILE A 382 13.88 9.10 51.54
N GLY A 383 13.05 8.21 50.97
CA GLY A 383 12.21 7.30 51.75
C GLY A 383 13.01 6.29 52.58
N GLY A 384 14.10 5.76 52.03
CA GLY A 384 15.01 4.85 52.74
C GLY A 384 15.81 5.53 53.88
N ALA A 385 16.24 6.78 53.68
CA ALA A 385 16.97 7.53 54.71
C ALA A 385 16.09 8.00 55.88
N LEU A 386 14.79 8.27 55.64
CA LEU A 386 13.86 8.71 56.69
C LEU A 386 13.31 7.56 57.53
N LEU A 387 13.30 6.32 57.02
CA LEU A 387 12.96 5.12 57.79
C LEU A 387 14.08 4.68 58.76
N LEU A 388 15.31 5.17 58.57
CA LEU A 388 16.47 4.85 59.41
C LEU A 388 16.71 5.87 60.56
N ILE A 389 15.96 6.96 60.62
CA ILE A 389 16.14 8.04 61.61
C ILE A 389 14.86 8.29 62.45
N LEU A 390 13.85 7.40 62.35
CA LEU A 390 12.63 7.42 63.17
C LEU A 390 12.60 6.29 64.19
#